data_AF-A0A0M4GNE0-F1
#
_entry.id   AF-A0A0M4GNE0-F1
#
_cell.length_a   1.000
_cell.length_b   1.000
_cell.length_c   1.000
_cell.angle_alpha   90.00
_cell.angle_beta   90.00
_cell.angle_gamma   90.00
#
_symmetry.space_group_name_H-M   'P 1'
#
loop_
_entity.id
_entity.type
_entity.pdbx_description
1 polymer ?
#
loop_
_entity_poly.entity_id
_entity_poly.type
_entity_poly.pdbx_seq_one_letter_code
_entity_poly.pdbx_strand_id
1 'polypeptide(L)' 'MHTTIDLSPAAHERIKASAAARGVSMSQFLSDGVQAHIDQIAPPEPLHLDPLTGLPTIENNQSINARKTPDSLTDNG' A
#
# COMPACT_ATOMS: atom_id res chain seq x y z
N MET A 1 6.36 -7.14 -9.15
CA MET A 1 6.69 -5.91 -9.91
C MET A 1 8.10 -5.49 -9.53
N HIS A 2 8.90 -4.93 -10.45
CA HIS A 2 10.22 -4.38 -10.16
C HIS A 2 10.14 -2.85 -10.19
N THR A 3 10.70 -2.20 -9.17
CA THR A 3 10.66 -0.74 -9.03
C THR A 3 12.08 -0.22 -8.95
N THR A 4 12.41 0.77 -9.77
CA THR A 4 13.69 1.49 -9.72
C THR A 4 13.54 2.71 -8.83
N ILE A 5 14.51 2.94 -7.96
CA ILE A 5 14.55 4.12 -7.09
C ILE A 5 15.92 4.79 -7.22
N ASP A 6 15.92 6.12 -7.21
CA ASP A 6 17.16 6.89 -7.17
C ASP A 6 17.60 7.07 -5.71
N LEU A 7 18.88 6.76 -5.45
CA LEU A 7 19.49 6.93 -4.14
C LEU A 7 20.61 7.96 -4.23
N SER A 8 20.68 8.87 -3.26
CA SER A 8 21.88 9.68 -3.10
C SER A 8 23.09 8.77 -2.81
N PRO A 9 24.31 9.16 -3.18
CA PRO A 9 25.50 8.32 -2.94
C PRO A 9 25.66 7.91 -1.47
N ALA A 10 25.38 8.82 -0.55
CA ALA A 10 25.44 8.55 0.89
C ALA A 10 24.38 7.53 1.35
N ALA A 11 23.16 7.61 0.80
CA ALA A 11 22.11 6.63 1.10
C ALA A 11 22.47 5.26 0.54
N HIS A 12 22.95 5.20 -0.70
CA HIS A 12 23.40 3.97 -1.35
C HIS A 12 24.44 3.23 -0.51
N GLU A 13 25.50 3.91 -0.05
CA GLU A 13 26.55 3.27 0.75
C GLU A 13 26.04 2.77 2.11
N ARG A 14 25.17 3.54 2.78
CA ARG A 14 24.57 3.12 4.05
C ARG A 14 23.68 1.89 3.89
N ILE A 15 22.87 1.86 2.84
CA ILE A 15 21.99 0.73 2.53
C ILE A 15 22.84 -0.50 2.19
N LYS A 16 23.86 -0.34 1.35
CA LYS A 16 24.80 -1.41 0.99
C LYS A 16 25.47 -2.02 2.21
N ALA A 17 26.02 -1.18 3.10
CA ALA A 17 26.64 -1.64 4.34
C ALA A 17 25.64 -2.35 5.26
N SER A 18 24.42 -1.80 5.39
CA SER A 18 23.38 -2.38 6.25
C SER A 18 22.86 -3.73 5.74
N ALA A 19 22.72 -3.88 4.43
CA ALA A 19 22.34 -5.13 3.78
C ALA A 19 23.45 -6.18 3.93
N ALA A 20 24.70 -5.78 3.69
CA ALA A 20 25.88 -6.65 3.86
C ALA A 20 26.02 -7.17 5.30
N ALA A 21 25.83 -6.30 6.30
CA ALA A 21 25.87 -6.67 7.73
C ALA A 21 24.80 -7.72 8.10
N ARG A 22 23.71 -7.81 7.33
CA ARG A 22 22.61 -8.78 7.52
C ARG A 22 22.71 -9.98 6.58
N GLY A 23 23.71 -10.03 5.68
CA GLY A 23 23.87 -11.10 4.71
C GLY A 23 22.76 -11.16 3.66
N VAL A 24 22.08 -10.05 3.38
CA VAL A 24 20.98 -9.97 2.41
C VAL A 24 21.33 -9.04 1.26
N SER A 25 20.60 -9.14 0.14
CA SER A 25 20.75 -8.19 -0.96
C SER A 25 20.19 -6.81 -0.60
N MET A 26 20.67 -5.76 -1.28
CA MET A 26 20.16 -4.39 -1.08
C MET A 26 18.67 -4.27 -1.41
N SER A 27 18.20 -4.96 -2.46
CA SER A 27 16.79 -4.95 -2.83
C SER A 27 15.92 -5.57 -1.74
N GLN A 28 16.33 -6.71 -1.18
CA GLN A 28 15.60 -7.37 -0.10
C GLN A 28 15.56 -6.48 1.14
N PHE A 29 16.72 -5.93 1.54
CA PHE A 29 16.81 -5.03 2.68
C PHE A 29 15.90 -3.81 2.54
N LEU A 30 15.84 -3.21 1.35
CA LEU A 30 14.95 -2.09 1.06
C LEU A 30 13.48 -2.49 1.08
N SER A 31 13.12 -3.61 0.45
CA SER A 31 11.75 -4.12 0.44
C SER A 31 11.24 -4.38 1.86
N ASP A 32 12.04 -5.05 2.69
CA ASP A 32 11.67 -5.34 4.08
C ASP A 32 11.55 -4.07 4.91
N GLY A 33 12.49 -3.14 4.76
CA GLY A 33 12.47 -1.86 5.46
C GLY A 33 11.27 -0.99 5.09
N VAL A 34 10.91 -0.94 3.81
CA VAL A 34 9.74 -0.20 3.32
C VAL A 34 8.45 -0.85 3.81
N GLN A 35 8.31 -2.17 3.70
CA GLN A 35 7.12 -2.87 4.19
C GLN A 35 6.92 -2.65 5.69
N ALA A 36 7.98 -2.84 6.49
CA ALA A 36 7.91 -2.63 7.93
C ALA A 36 7.53 -1.18 8.27
N HIS A 37 7.97 -0.19 7.48
CA HIS A 37 7.58 1.20 7.68
C HIS A 37 6.12 1.46 7.31
N ILE A 38 5.64 0.90 6.19
CA ILE A 38 4.23 0.99 5.76
C ILE A 38 3.32 0.41 6.84
N ASP A 39 3.63 -0.78 7.35
CA ASP A 39 2.82 -1.45 8.37
C ASP A 39 2.73 -0.64 9.67
N GLN A 40 3.74 0.20 9.97
CA GLN A 40 3.73 1.08 11.13
C GLN A 40 2.87 2.35 10.93
N ILE A 41 2.84 2.91 9.72
CA ILE A 41 2.16 4.19 9.45
C ILE A 41 0.75 4.01 8.88
N ALA A 42 0.49 2.89 8.21
CA ALA A 42 -0.75 2.53 7.58
C ALA A 42 -0.97 1.03 7.80
N PRO A 43 -1.24 0.61 9.06
CA PRO A 43 -1.51 -0.78 9.35
C PRO A 43 -2.65 -1.29 8.47
N PRO A 44 -2.61 -2.55 8.01
CA PRO A 44 -3.65 -3.11 7.16
C PRO A 44 -5.01 -2.95 7.84
N GLU A 45 -5.97 -2.35 7.15
CA GLU A 45 -7.34 -2.29 7.64
C GLU A 45 -7.88 -3.73 7.68
N PRO A 46 -8.40 -4.20 8.82
CA PRO A 46 -8.93 -5.55 8.92
C PRO A 46 -10.06 -5.72 7.91
N LEU A 47 -10.02 -6.82 7.15
CA LEU A 47 -11.13 -7.18 6.28
C LEU A 47 -12.32 -7.59 7.15
N HIS A 48 -13.32 -6.71 7.25
CA HIS A 48 -14.59 -7.06 7.89
C HIS A 48 -15.34 -8.02 6.97
N LEU A 49 -15.71 -9.18 7.50
CA LEU A 49 -16.51 -10.18 6.80
C LEU A 49 -17.88 -10.28 7.47
N ASP A 50 -18.94 -10.36 6.68
CA ASP A 50 -20.27 -10.68 7.21
C ASP A 50 -20.26 -12.13 7.75
N PRO A 51 -20.57 -12.36 9.03
CA PRO A 51 -20.53 -13.69 9.62
C PRO A 51 -21.53 -14.68 9.00
N LEU A 52 -22.59 -14.20 8.33
CA LEU A 52 -23.58 -15.05 7.69
C LEU A 52 -23.14 -15.51 6.28
N THR A 53 -22.48 -14.64 5.53
CA THR A 53 -22.14 -14.88 4.12
C THR A 53 -20.66 -15.14 3.88
N GLY A 54 -19.79 -14.75 4.81
CA GLY A 54 -18.33 -14.81 4.68
C GLY A 54 -17.76 -13.82 3.66
N LEU A 55 -18.59 -12.90 3.13
CA LEU A 55 -18.19 -11.93 2.11
C LEU A 55 -17.65 -10.64 2.75
N PRO A 56 -16.75 -9.91 2.07
CA PRO A 56 -16.25 -8.62 2.54
C PRO A 56 -17.38 -7.61 2.69
N THR A 57 -17.50 -6.99 3.86
CA THR A 57 -18.39 -5.85 4.11
C THR A 57 -17.60 -4.55 3.95
N ILE A 58 -18.11 -3.65 3.11
CA ILE A 58 -17.53 -2.31 2.95
C ILE A 58 -18.21 -1.39 3.99
N GLU A 59 -17.49 -1.04 5.06
CA GLU A 59 -17.93 -0.01 6.00
C GLU A 59 -17.65 1.36 5.38
N ASN A 60 -18.66 1.96 4.74
CA ASN A 60 -18.55 3.30 4.17
C ASN A 60 -18.43 4.37 5.27
N ASN A 61 -17.27 4.51 5.91
CA ASN A 61 -17.02 5.54 6.91
C ASN A 61 -16.66 6.92 6.32
N GLN A 62 -16.86 7.11 5.01
CA GLN A 62 -16.83 8.45 4.42
C GLN A 62 -18.21 9.10 4.55
N SER A 63 -18.26 10.22 5.27
CA SER A 63 -19.34 11.19 5.17
C SER A 63 -19.54 11.52 3.69
N ILE A 64 -20.67 11.07 3.14
CA ILE A 64 -21.16 11.47 1.83
C ILE A 64 -21.44 12.98 1.88
N ASN A 65 -20.40 13.80 1.71
CA ASN A 65 -20.63 15.14 1.23
C ASN A 65 -21.26 14.99 -0.15
N ALA A 66 -22.58 15.13 -0.18
CA ALA A 66 -23.42 15.10 -1.35
C ALA A 66 -22.86 16.08 -2.40
N ARG A 67 -22.02 15.57 -3.30
CA ARG A 67 -21.59 16.31 -4.48
C ARG A 67 -21.71 15.40 -5.69
N LYS A 68 -22.95 15.40 -6.18
CA LYS A 68 -23.34 15.38 -7.59
C LYS A 68 -22.97 14.10 -8.35
N THR A 69 -23.94 13.20 -8.38
CA THR A 69 -24.15 12.19 -9.42
C THR A 69 -23.82 12.77 -10.81
N PRO A 70 -22.87 12.19 -11.57
CA PRO A 70 -22.91 12.32 -13.01
C PRO A 70 -23.97 11.36 -13.53
N ASP A 71 -25.10 11.91 -13.98
CA ASP A 71 -26.11 11.21 -14.78
C ASP A 71 -25.41 10.43 -15.90
N SER A 72 -25.38 9.11 -15.77
CA SER A 72 -24.82 8.21 -16.77
C SER A 72 -25.89 7.16 -17.08
N LEU A 73 -26.85 7.51 -17.94
CA LEU A 73 -27.43 6.62 -18.95
C LEU A 73 -28.44 7.41 -19.80
N THR A 74 -28.01 7.97 -20.93
CA THR A 74 -28.90 8.15 -22.07
C THR A 74 -28.69 6.96 -23.00
N ASP A 75 -29.62 6.02 -22.89
CA ASP A 75 -29.92 5.02 -23.90
C ASP A 75 -30.40 5.75 -25.16
N ASN A 76 -29.69 5.59 -26.29
CA ASN A 76 -30.14 6.06 -27.59
C ASN A 76 -30.66 4.84 -28.37
N GLY A 77 -31.98 4.69 -28.37
CA GLY A 77 -32.71 3.88 -29.36
C GLY A 77 -33.01 4.65 -30.63
#